data_AF-A0A158FL85-F1
#
_entry.id   AF-A0A158FL85-F1
#
_cell.length_a   1.000
_cell.length_b   1.000
_cell.length_c   1.000
_cell.angle_alpha   90.00
_cell.angle_beta   90.00
_cell.angle_gamma   90.00
#
_symmetry.space_group_name_H-M   'P 1'
#
loop_
_entity.id
_entity.type
_entity.pdbx_description
1 polymer ?
#
loop_
_entity_poly.entity_id
_entity_poly.type
_entity_poly.pdbx_seq_one_letter_code
_entity_poly.pdbx_strand_id
1 'polypeptide(L)'
;MTKRTTALRYPEGTDKVGTATVREEHGICGYAQRKLAEIHGTKPNSEFDDIASCAEPVKSLAPAARKTAPPREAAKKAMQALGRLKAGAMNATERRYAAHLEQRKHAGDIVWFRFEGIKFRLADNTFYTPDFAVMLASGELECHEVKGHWQDDARVKVKVVADQYPLRFIAVTANAKKSGGGWAVEEF
;
A
#
# COMPACT_ATOMS: atom_id res chain seq x y z
N MET A 1 55.03 19.55 11.16
CA MET A 1 55.40 18.75 9.97
C MET A 1 54.51 17.50 9.94
N THR A 2 53.36 17.58 9.29
CA THR A 2 52.40 16.46 9.17
C THR A 2 52.69 15.68 7.90
N LYS A 3 53.00 14.38 8.04
CA LYS A 3 53.30 13.47 6.92
C LYS A 3 52.03 13.27 6.08
N ARG A 4 52.09 13.64 4.79
CA ARG A 4 51.02 13.39 3.81
C ARG A 4 50.86 11.88 3.59
N THR A 5 49.63 11.41 3.74
CA THR A 5 49.20 10.03 3.52
C THR A 5 49.44 9.62 2.06
N THR A 6 50.09 8.47 1.86
CA THR A 6 50.37 7.85 0.57
C THR A 6 49.08 7.66 -0.24
N ALA A 7 49.03 8.21 -1.46
CA ALA A 7 47.93 7.97 -2.39
C ALA A 7 47.91 6.48 -2.77
N LEU A 8 46.79 5.78 -2.51
CA LEU A 8 46.58 4.44 -3.03
C LEU A 8 46.56 4.50 -4.57
N ARG A 9 47.60 3.97 -5.20
CA ARG A 9 47.62 3.69 -6.64
C ARG A 9 47.39 2.20 -6.82
N TYR A 10 46.35 1.84 -7.58
CA TYR A 10 46.15 0.49 -8.06
C TYR A 10 46.73 0.38 -9.48
N PRO A 11 47.29 -0.78 -9.85
CA PRO A 11 47.75 -1.00 -11.22
C PRO A 11 46.57 -0.95 -12.20
N GLU A 12 46.85 -0.46 -13.41
CA GLU A 12 45.89 -0.33 -14.50
C GLU A 12 45.34 -1.73 -14.89
N GLY A 13 44.02 -1.88 -14.99
CA GLY A 13 43.34 -3.17 -15.22
C GLY A 13 42.81 -3.89 -13.96
N THR A 14 42.66 -3.20 -12.83
CA THR A 14 42.09 -3.79 -11.60
C THR A 14 40.55 -3.69 -11.60
N ASP A 15 39.85 -4.77 -11.90
CA ASP A 15 38.37 -4.80 -11.95
C ASP A 15 37.69 -4.86 -10.56
N LYS A 16 38.42 -5.27 -9.52
CA LYS A 16 37.88 -5.41 -8.15
C LYS A 16 38.86 -4.97 -7.08
N VAL A 17 38.38 -4.18 -6.13
CA VAL A 17 39.10 -3.80 -4.91
C VAL A 17 38.24 -4.19 -3.71
N GLY A 18 38.63 -5.27 -3.01
CA GLY A 18 37.82 -5.85 -1.95
C GLY A 18 36.49 -6.41 -2.49
N THR A 19 35.38 -6.05 -1.87
CA THR A 19 34.02 -6.45 -2.31
C THR A 19 33.39 -5.49 -3.33
N ALA A 20 34.09 -4.42 -3.72
CA ALA A 20 33.60 -3.43 -4.67
C ALA A 20 34.14 -3.70 -6.09
N THR A 21 33.24 -3.64 -7.08
CA THR A 21 33.61 -3.70 -8.50
C THR A 21 33.84 -2.29 -9.01
N VAL A 22 35.00 -2.05 -9.63
CA VAL A 22 35.33 -0.77 -10.26
C VAL A 22 34.63 -0.74 -11.61
N ARG A 23 33.77 0.25 -11.85
CA ARG A 23 33.15 0.47 -13.17
C ARG A 23 33.88 1.60 -13.87
N GLU A 24 34.56 1.29 -14.95
CA GLU A 24 34.93 2.28 -15.94
C GLU A 24 33.65 2.74 -16.66
N GLU A 25 33.56 4.04 -16.95
CA GLU A 25 32.41 4.73 -17.56
C GLU A 25 31.30 5.22 -16.61
N HIS A 26 31.45 6.43 -16.07
CA HIS A 26 30.76 7.62 -16.57
C HIS A 26 31.27 8.85 -15.81
N GLY A 27 31.89 9.77 -16.56
CA GLY A 27 32.43 11.02 -16.05
C GLY A 27 31.36 11.83 -15.33
N ILE A 28 31.70 12.31 -14.14
CA ILE A 28 30.99 13.39 -13.46
C ILE A 28 31.15 14.62 -14.36
N CYS A 29 30.19 14.88 -15.25
CA CYS A 29 30.11 16.15 -15.98
C CYS A 29 29.68 17.22 -14.98
N GLY A 30 30.69 17.77 -14.29
CA GLY A 30 30.56 18.80 -13.28
C GLY A 30 30.05 20.12 -13.86
N TYR A 31 29.54 20.98 -12.98
CA TYR A 31 29.02 22.31 -13.26
C TYR A 31 29.87 23.15 -14.25
N ALA A 32 31.20 22.97 -14.24
CA ALA A 32 32.14 23.65 -15.12
C ALA A 32 31.91 23.39 -16.62
N GLN A 33 31.49 22.18 -17.00
CA GLN A 33 31.35 21.78 -18.41
C GLN A 33 30.04 22.30 -19.03
N ARG A 34 28.97 22.50 -18.21
CA ARG A 34 27.74 23.20 -18.64
C ARG A 34 27.96 24.70 -18.87
N LYS A 35 28.74 25.36 -18.02
CA LYS A 35 29.08 26.79 -18.21
C LYS A 35 29.90 27.03 -19.48
N LEU A 36 30.80 26.10 -19.83
CA LEU A 36 31.58 26.19 -21.08
C LEU A 36 30.69 25.99 -22.32
N ALA A 37 29.71 25.09 -22.30
CA ALA A 37 28.76 24.89 -23.41
C ALA A 37 27.80 26.09 -23.61
N GLU A 38 27.48 26.83 -22.54
CA GLU A 38 26.68 28.05 -22.59
C GLU A 38 27.46 29.25 -23.15
N ILE A 39 28.77 29.32 -22.89
CA ILE A 39 29.68 30.32 -23.47
C ILE A 39 29.96 30.02 -24.96
N HIS A 40 30.05 28.75 -25.34
CA HIS A 40 30.33 28.31 -26.71
C HIS A 40 29.07 27.99 -27.55
N GLY A 41 27.89 28.45 -27.11
CA GLY A 41 26.67 28.52 -27.93
C GLY A 41 26.12 27.19 -28.45
N THR A 42 26.53 26.05 -27.89
CA THR A 42 26.16 24.71 -28.37
C THR A 42 25.07 24.11 -27.47
N LYS A 43 23.93 24.80 -27.39
CA LYS A 43 22.68 24.20 -26.89
C LYS A 43 21.89 23.67 -28.09
N PRO A 44 21.41 22.42 -28.08
CA PRO A 44 20.47 21.95 -29.09
C PRO A 44 19.10 22.59 -28.87
N ASN A 45 18.55 23.21 -29.93
CA ASN A 45 17.25 23.88 -29.93
C ASN A 45 16.08 22.89 -29.96
N SER A 46 14.99 23.32 -29.32
CA SER A 46 13.66 22.71 -29.27
C SER A 46 12.87 22.82 -30.59
N GLU A 47 12.05 21.78 -30.86
CA GLU A 47 10.87 21.70 -31.74
C GLU A 47 10.60 22.83 -32.76
N PHE A 48 10.78 22.56 -34.06
CA PHE A 48 9.84 22.80 -35.19
C PHE A 48 10.52 22.54 -36.55
N ASP A 49 9.79 21.90 -37.48
CA ASP A 49 9.97 21.79 -38.95
C ASP A 49 11.36 21.42 -39.54
N ASP A 50 11.57 20.27 -40.18
CA ASP A 50 11.05 19.76 -41.46
C ASP A 50 12.01 19.96 -42.65
N ILE A 51 12.16 18.86 -43.39
CA ILE A 51 12.54 18.74 -44.80
C ILE A 51 14.04 18.67 -45.17
N ALA A 52 14.33 17.53 -45.83
CA ALA A 52 15.42 17.25 -46.78
C ALA A 52 16.76 16.72 -46.24
N SER A 53 16.91 15.39 -46.24
CA SER A 53 17.82 14.70 -47.17
C SER A 53 18.04 13.24 -46.74
N CYS A 54 17.76 12.33 -47.68
CA CYS A 54 17.77 10.88 -47.56
C CYS A 54 19.11 10.28 -47.10
N ALA A 55 19.09 9.48 -46.03
CA ALA A 55 19.94 8.29 -45.86
C ALA A 55 19.49 7.49 -44.62
N GLU A 56 18.71 6.42 -44.80
CA GLU A 56 18.45 5.46 -43.72
C GLU A 56 19.63 4.49 -43.56
N PRO A 57 20.00 4.17 -42.31
CA PRO A 57 20.26 2.78 -41.97
C PRO A 57 19.27 2.30 -40.89
N VAL A 58 18.46 1.31 -41.26
CA VAL A 58 17.50 0.58 -40.42
C VAL A 58 18.22 0.02 -39.19
N LYS A 59 17.90 0.55 -38.00
CA LYS A 59 18.39 0.05 -36.72
C LYS A 59 17.35 -0.88 -36.10
N SER A 60 17.80 -2.08 -35.75
CA SER A 60 17.02 -3.24 -35.36
C SER A 60 16.06 -3.03 -34.18
N LEU A 61 14.81 -3.49 -34.35
CA LEU A 61 13.80 -3.67 -33.30
C LEU A 61 14.07 -4.98 -32.54
N ALA A 62 15.02 -4.99 -31.61
CA ALA A 62 15.10 -6.05 -30.61
C ALA A 62 14.43 -5.58 -29.31
N PRO A 63 13.43 -6.29 -28.76
CA PRO A 63 12.76 -5.87 -27.54
C PRO A 63 13.70 -6.00 -26.33
N ALA A 64 13.83 -4.90 -25.58
CA ALA A 64 14.57 -4.82 -24.34
C ALA A 64 14.11 -5.91 -23.33
N ALA A 65 15.10 -6.50 -22.65
CA ALA A 65 14.95 -7.59 -21.70
C ALA A 65 13.78 -7.40 -20.71
N ARG A 66 12.85 -8.35 -20.74
CA ARG A 66 11.76 -8.52 -19.78
C ARG A 66 12.34 -8.75 -18.39
N LYS A 67 12.28 -7.75 -17.50
CA LYS A 67 12.59 -7.92 -16.07
C LYS A 67 11.69 -9.05 -15.53
N THR A 68 12.30 -10.09 -14.98
CA THR A 68 11.60 -11.25 -14.43
C THR A 68 10.67 -10.81 -13.31
N ALA A 69 9.39 -11.21 -13.40
CA ALA A 69 8.39 -10.93 -12.37
C ALA A 69 8.83 -11.57 -11.03
N PRO A 70 8.55 -10.92 -9.88
CA PRO A 70 8.90 -11.48 -8.58
C PRO A 70 8.14 -12.81 -8.37
N PRO A 71 8.70 -13.76 -7.58
CA PRO A 71 8.02 -15.01 -7.26
C PRO A 71 6.62 -14.72 -6.72
N ARG A 72 5.62 -15.47 -7.19
CA ARG A 72 4.20 -15.28 -6.85
C ARG A 72 3.95 -15.24 -5.33
N GLU A 73 4.83 -15.86 -4.56
CA GLU A 73 4.82 -15.82 -3.08
C GLU A 73 5.29 -14.48 -2.50
N ALA A 74 6.33 -13.86 -3.06
CA ALA A 74 6.80 -12.53 -2.66
C ALA A 74 5.77 -11.46 -3.04
N ALA A 75 5.11 -11.61 -4.19
CA ALA A 75 4.00 -10.75 -4.59
C ALA A 75 2.78 -10.91 -3.66
N LYS A 76 2.43 -12.14 -3.24
CA LYS A 76 1.38 -12.39 -2.24
C LYS A 76 1.74 -11.80 -0.87
N LYS A 77 2.98 -11.96 -0.40
CA LYS A 77 3.47 -11.38 0.87
C LYS A 77 3.47 -9.85 0.85
N ALA A 78 3.89 -9.23 -0.26
CA ALA A 78 3.83 -7.78 -0.44
C ALA A 78 2.39 -7.26 -0.48
N MET A 79 1.48 -7.99 -1.14
CA MET A 79 0.05 -7.65 -1.18
C MET A 79 -0.62 -7.77 0.20
N GLN A 80 -0.21 -8.74 1.02
CA GLN A 80 -0.66 -8.88 2.41
C GLN A 80 -0.10 -7.77 3.33
N ALA A 81 1.12 -7.31 3.08
CA ALA A 81 1.76 -6.23 3.86
C ALA A 81 1.18 -4.84 3.54
N LEU A 82 0.76 -4.58 2.30
CA LEU A 82 0.23 -3.29 1.86
C LEU A 82 -1.18 -2.98 2.42
N GLY A 83 -1.90 -3.99 2.92
CA GLY A 83 -3.25 -3.86 3.47
C GLY A 83 -3.31 -3.52 4.97
N ARG A 84 -2.18 -3.49 5.68
CA ARG A 84 -2.16 -3.10 7.10
C ARG A 84 -2.09 -1.58 7.21
N LEU A 85 -3.26 -0.94 7.22
CA LEU A 85 -3.39 0.41 7.74
C LEU A 85 -2.84 0.46 9.18
N LYS A 86 -2.36 1.64 9.59
CA LYS A 86 -1.89 1.88 10.95
C LYS A 86 -3.01 1.48 11.93
N ALA A 87 -2.66 0.83 13.05
CA ALA A 87 -3.63 0.44 14.07
C ALA A 87 -4.55 1.63 14.43
N GLY A 88 -5.88 1.41 14.39
CA GLY A 88 -6.90 2.44 14.59
C GLY A 88 -7.26 3.29 13.36
N ALA A 89 -6.67 3.05 12.19
CA ALA A 89 -7.04 3.76 10.95
C ALA A 89 -8.05 2.95 10.13
N MET A 90 -9.25 3.51 9.97
CA MET A 90 -10.34 2.87 9.24
C MET A 90 -10.02 2.68 7.75
N ASN A 91 -10.38 1.52 7.21
CA ASN A 91 -10.47 1.25 5.77
C ASN A 91 -11.52 2.13 5.09
N ALA A 92 -11.49 2.19 3.74
CA ALA A 92 -12.51 2.93 2.98
C ALA A 92 -13.93 2.38 3.21
N THR A 93 -14.08 1.06 3.37
CA THR A 93 -15.36 0.41 3.64
C THR A 93 -15.87 0.75 5.04
N GLU A 94 -15.01 0.67 6.05
CA GLU A 94 -15.33 1.03 7.44
C GLU A 94 -15.70 2.50 7.57
N ARG A 95 -15.00 3.42 6.90
CA ARG A 95 -15.39 4.85 6.89
C ARG A 95 -16.78 5.06 6.29
N ARG A 96 -17.11 4.33 5.23
CA ARG A 96 -18.45 4.38 4.63
C ARG A 96 -19.51 3.82 5.57
N TYR A 97 -19.15 2.79 6.33
CA TYR A 97 -20.03 2.22 7.34
C TYR A 97 -20.22 3.15 8.55
N ALA A 98 -19.15 3.79 9.03
CA ALA A 98 -19.22 4.81 10.07
C ALA A 98 -20.15 5.96 9.68
N ALA A 99 -20.08 6.44 8.42
CA ALA A 99 -21.02 7.44 7.92
C ALA A 99 -22.48 6.96 7.92
N HIS A 100 -22.71 5.67 7.65
CA HIS A 100 -24.03 5.06 7.75
C HIS A 100 -24.52 4.97 9.20
N LEU A 101 -23.64 4.62 10.15
CA LEU A 101 -23.97 4.62 11.58
C LEU A 101 -24.28 6.03 12.11
N GLU A 102 -23.55 7.05 11.66
CA GLU A 102 -23.85 8.44 12.04
C GLU A 102 -25.23 8.88 11.51
N GLN A 103 -25.59 8.49 10.28
CA GLN A 103 -26.95 8.75 9.75
C GLN A 103 -28.03 8.09 10.61
N ARG A 104 -27.82 6.83 11.01
CA ARG A 104 -28.74 6.10 11.91
C ARG A 104 -28.81 6.73 13.31
N LYS A 105 -27.69 7.25 13.81
CA LYS A 105 -27.63 7.99 15.07
C LYS A 105 -28.40 9.30 14.99
N HIS A 106 -28.27 10.04 13.89
CA HIS A 106 -29.08 11.24 13.64
C HIS A 106 -30.58 10.93 13.49
N ALA A 107 -30.93 9.77 12.94
CA ALA A 107 -32.31 9.30 12.85
C ALA A 107 -32.90 8.87 14.22
N GLY A 108 -32.05 8.70 15.24
CA GLY A 108 -32.46 8.26 16.58
C GLY A 108 -32.51 6.75 16.77
N ASP A 109 -32.02 5.95 15.80
CA ASP A 109 -31.96 4.49 15.92
C ASP A 109 -30.79 4.04 16.83
N ILE A 110 -29.71 4.81 16.83
CA ILE A 110 -28.47 4.55 17.55
C ILE A 110 -28.22 5.70 18.51
N VAL A 111 -27.88 5.37 19.76
CA VAL A 111 -27.52 6.37 20.77
C VAL A 111 -26.04 6.66 20.72
N TRP A 112 -25.23 5.61 20.52
CA TRP A 112 -23.78 5.70 20.58
C TRP A 112 -23.14 4.63 19.71
N PHE A 113 -22.00 4.95 19.10
CA PHE A 113 -21.15 3.94 18.49
C PHE A 113 -19.68 4.33 18.61
N ARG A 114 -18.79 3.34 18.53
CA ARG A 114 -17.35 3.55 18.58
C ARG A 114 -16.59 2.48 17.80
N PHE A 115 -15.58 2.92 17.05
CA PHE A 115 -14.67 2.06 16.29
C PHE A 115 -13.60 1.43 17.19
N GLU A 116 -13.38 0.12 17.06
CA GLU A 116 -12.45 -0.69 17.87
C GLU A 116 -12.54 -0.38 19.39
N GLY A 117 -13.76 -0.05 19.86
CA GLY A 117 -13.98 0.48 21.21
C GLY A 117 -14.09 -0.58 22.30
N ILE A 118 -14.34 -1.84 21.93
CA ILE A 118 -14.55 -2.96 22.84
C ILE A 118 -13.63 -4.10 22.45
N LYS A 119 -13.03 -4.77 23.44
CA LYS A 119 -12.18 -5.94 23.25
C LYS A 119 -12.68 -7.08 24.13
N PHE A 120 -13.00 -8.21 23.51
CA PHE A 120 -13.44 -9.43 24.16
C PHE A 120 -12.27 -10.39 24.34
N ARG A 121 -12.18 -11.04 25.50
CA ARG A 121 -11.14 -12.04 25.78
C ARG A 121 -11.74 -13.42 25.56
N LEU A 122 -11.25 -14.16 24.57
CA LEU A 122 -11.74 -15.49 24.24
C LEU A 122 -10.96 -16.61 24.95
N ALA A 123 -9.66 -16.39 25.16
CA ALA A 123 -8.78 -17.31 25.87
C ALA A 123 -7.55 -16.54 26.41
N ASP A 124 -6.60 -17.25 27.01
CA ASP A 124 -5.33 -16.66 27.41
C ASP A 124 -4.60 -16.06 26.19
N ASN A 125 -4.29 -14.77 26.28
CA ASN A 125 -3.69 -13.96 25.21
C ASN A 125 -4.45 -13.92 23.88
N THR A 126 -5.70 -14.37 23.85
CA THR A 126 -6.54 -14.39 22.64
C THR A 126 -7.70 -13.43 22.80
N PHE A 127 -7.74 -12.41 21.94
CA PHE A 127 -8.73 -11.36 21.99
C PHE A 127 -9.45 -11.22 20.64
N TYR A 128 -10.74 -10.93 20.71
CA TYR A 128 -11.54 -10.50 19.58
C TYR A 128 -11.91 -9.02 19.75
N THR A 129 -11.83 -8.24 18.69
CA THR A 129 -12.14 -6.81 18.69
C THR A 129 -13.03 -6.59 17.48
N PRO A 130 -14.35 -6.36 17.66
CA PRO A 130 -15.20 -6.00 16.54
C PRO A 130 -14.82 -4.63 15.99
N ASP A 131 -15.12 -4.41 14.71
CA ASP A 131 -14.84 -3.12 14.06
C ASP A 131 -15.63 -1.98 14.71
N PHE A 132 -16.92 -2.17 14.99
CA PHE A 132 -17.76 -1.17 15.64
C PHE A 132 -18.56 -1.77 16.80
N ALA A 133 -18.56 -1.06 17.93
CA ALA A 133 -19.53 -1.26 19.00
C ALA A 133 -20.64 -0.22 18.83
N VAL A 134 -21.90 -0.66 18.86
CA VAL A 134 -23.09 0.16 18.60
C VAL A 134 -24.10 -0.07 19.70
N MET A 135 -24.62 1.01 20.28
CA MET A 135 -25.72 0.98 21.26
C MET A 135 -26.98 1.51 20.58
N LEU A 136 -27.98 0.64 20.46
CA LEU A 136 -29.29 1.00 19.91
C LEU A 136 -30.06 1.93 20.87
N ALA A 137 -31.08 2.60 20.34
CA ALA A 137 -32.06 3.34 21.14
C ALA A 137 -32.84 2.46 22.14
N SER A 138 -32.95 1.15 21.88
CA SER A 138 -33.50 0.18 22.84
C SER A 138 -32.60 -0.03 24.07
N GLY A 139 -31.35 0.41 24.03
CA GLY A 139 -30.33 0.15 25.06
C GLY A 139 -29.54 -1.14 24.82
N GLU A 140 -29.87 -1.91 23.78
CA GLU A 140 -29.12 -3.11 23.41
C GLU A 140 -27.77 -2.75 22.77
N LEU A 141 -26.76 -3.55 23.08
CA LEU A 141 -25.42 -3.40 22.53
C LEU A 141 -25.19 -4.42 21.41
N GLU A 142 -24.89 -3.92 20.23
CA GLU A 142 -24.54 -4.68 19.04
C GLU A 142 -23.07 -4.50 18.71
N CYS A 143 -22.42 -5.57 18.27
CA CYS A 143 -21.05 -5.57 17.78
C CYS A 143 -21.08 -5.82 16.28
N HIS A 144 -20.70 -4.83 15.48
CA HIS A 144 -20.71 -4.91 14.02
C HIS A 144 -19.30 -5.17 13.49
N GLU A 145 -19.14 -6.25 12.72
CA GLU A 145 -17.92 -6.60 12.00
C GLU A 145 -18.12 -6.31 10.52
N VAL A 146 -17.30 -5.45 9.93
CA VAL A 146 -17.45 -4.97 8.55
C VAL A 146 -16.39 -5.64 7.67
N LYS A 147 -16.82 -6.60 6.85
CA LYS A 147 -15.92 -7.31 5.94
C LYS A 147 -16.39 -7.23 4.50
N GLY A 148 -15.46 -6.98 3.57
CA GLY A 148 -15.77 -6.99 2.14
C GLY A 148 -16.00 -8.40 1.60
N HIS A 149 -15.25 -9.38 2.11
CA HIS A 149 -15.38 -10.78 1.74
C HIS A 149 -15.25 -11.63 3.00
N TRP A 150 -16.28 -12.41 3.29
CA TRP A 150 -16.32 -13.30 4.44
C TRP A 150 -15.72 -14.65 4.09
N GLN A 151 -14.70 -15.03 4.85
CA GLN A 151 -14.14 -16.37 4.86
C GLN A 151 -14.70 -17.13 6.06
N ASP A 152 -14.73 -18.45 5.97
CA ASP A 152 -15.31 -19.30 7.03
C ASP A 152 -14.59 -19.12 8.37
N ASP A 153 -13.28 -18.83 8.36
CA ASP A 153 -12.51 -18.57 9.58
C ASP A 153 -13.02 -17.34 10.36
N ALA A 154 -13.48 -16.31 9.66
CA ALA A 154 -14.00 -15.09 10.24
C ALA A 154 -15.36 -15.33 10.90
N ARG A 155 -16.24 -16.08 10.22
CA ARG A 155 -17.55 -16.45 10.76
C ARG A 155 -17.43 -17.31 12.02
N VAL A 156 -16.49 -18.26 12.04
CA VAL A 156 -16.25 -19.09 13.22
C VAL A 156 -15.81 -18.22 14.41
N LYS A 157 -14.95 -17.22 14.21
CA LYS A 157 -14.54 -16.30 15.30
C LYS A 157 -15.72 -15.53 15.87
N VAL A 158 -16.59 -15.00 15.01
CA VAL A 158 -17.80 -14.29 15.43
C VAL A 158 -18.74 -15.23 16.19
N LYS A 159 -18.93 -16.46 15.71
CA LYS A 159 -19.74 -17.47 16.38
C LYS A 159 -19.18 -17.85 17.76
N VAL A 160 -17.86 -17.99 17.88
CA VAL A 160 -17.19 -18.33 19.15
C VAL A 160 -17.35 -17.22 20.19
N VAL A 161 -17.33 -15.95 19.79
CA VAL A 161 -17.57 -14.84 20.73
C VAL A 161 -19.06 -14.71 21.07
N ALA A 162 -19.96 -14.93 20.10
CA ALA A 162 -21.41 -14.89 20.31
C ALA A 162 -21.87 -15.95 21.32
N ASP A 163 -21.24 -17.13 21.32
CA ASP A 163 -21.52 -18.19 22.30
C ASP A 163 -21.05 -17.83 23.73
N GLN A 164 -19.99 -17.02 23.86
CA GLN A 164 -19.39 -16.67 25.15
C GLN A 164 -19.98 -15.42 25.80
N TYR A 165 -20.54 -14.50 25.01
CA TYR A 165 -21.01 -13.20 25.49
C TYR A 165 -22.47 -12.97 25.12
N PRO A 166 -23.32 -12.47 26.03
CA PRO A 166 -24.73 -12.20 25.77
C PRO A 166 -24.91 -10.88 24.98
N LEU A 167 -24.24 -10.77 23.84
CA LEU A 167 -24.25 -9.60 22.96
C LEU A 167 -24.60 -10.02 21.55
N ARG A 168 -25.25 -9.12 20.80
CA ARG A 168 -25.62 -9.37 19.41
C ARG A 168 -24.42 -9.09 18.53
N PHE A 169 -23.97 -10.10 17.78
CA PHE A 169 -22.88 -9.96 16.82
C PHE A 169 -23.43 -9.95 15.40
N ILE A 170 -23.06 -8.91 14.67
CA ILE A 170 -23.61 -8.61 13.36
C ILE A 170 -22.47 -8.54 12.35
N ALA A 171 -22.50 -9.45 11.39
CA ALA A 171 -21.64 -9.41 10.22
C ALA A 171 -22.24 -8.50 9.16
N VAL A 172 -21.45 -7.53 8.73
CA VAL A 172 -21.83 -6.56 7.72
C VAL A 172 -20.96 -6.76 6.48
N THR A 173 -21.62 -6.90 5.34
CA THR A 173 -20.97 -7.00 4.02
C THR A 173 -21.39 -5.86 3.13
N ALA A 174 -20.40 -5.20 2.52
CA ALA A 174 -20.65 -4.18 1.51
C ALA A 174 -21.15 -4.83 0.21
N ASN A 175 -22.42 -4.59 -0.15
CA ASN A 175 -22.94 -5.04 -1.44
C ASN A 175 -22.26 -4.30 -2.60
N ALA A 176 -22.08 -5.01 -3.72
CA ALA A 176 -21.55 -4.42 -4.93
C ALA A 176 -22.50 -3.36 -5.49
N LYS A 177 -21.95 -2.30 -6.10
CA LYS A 177 -22.75 -1.26 -6.77
C LYS A 177 -23.70 -1.82 -7.83
N LYS A 178 -23.31 -2.93 -8.47
CA LYS A 178 -24.13 -3.62 -9.48
C LYS A 178 -25.40 -4.26 -8.90
N SER A 179 -25.41 -4.57 -7.61
CA SER A 179 -26.52 -5.24 -6.92
C SER A 179 -27.43 -4.25 -6.16
N GLY A 180 -27.42 -2.97 -6.54
CA GLY A 180 -28.19 -1.91 -5.85
C GLY A 180 -27.47 -1.26 -4.67
N GLY A 181 -26.24 -1.69 -4.35
CA GLY A 181 -25.48 -1.17 -3.20
C GLY A 181 -26.08 -1.56 -1.86
N GLY A 182 -25.78 -0.78 -0.82
CA GLY A 182 -26.23 -1.05 0.55
C GLY A 182 -25.34 -2.02 1.34
N TRP A 183 -25.91 -2.56 2.40
CA TRP A 183 -25.24 -3.41 3.38
C TRP A 183 -26.04 -4.70 3.55
N ALA A 184 -25.41 -5.84 3.32
CA ALA A 184 -25.95 -7.14 3.72
C ALA A 184 -25.56 -7.40 5.16
N VAL A 185 -26.52 -7.88 5.95
CA VAL A 185 -26.38 -8.04 7.39
C VAL A 185 -26.73 -9.49 7.75
N GLU A 186 -25.88 -10.13 8.55
CA GLU A 186 -26.03 -11.52 9.03
C GLU A 186 -25.81 -11.50 10.55
N GLU A 187 -26.76 -12.04 11.33
CA GLU A 187 -26.72 -12.11 12.80
C GLU A 187 -26.24 -13.48 13.27
N PHE A 188 -25.44 -13.50 14.35
CA PHE A 188 -24.84 -14.70 14.95
C PHE A 188 -25.29 -14.93 16.38
#